data_AF-A0A7C7HEC4-F1
#
_entry.id   AF-A0A7C7HEC4-F1
#
_cell.length_a   1.000
_cell.length_b   1.000
_cell.length_c   1.000
_cell.angle_alpha   90.00
_cell.angle_beta   90.00
_cell.angle_gamma   90.00
#
_symmetry.space_group_name_H-M   'P 1'
#
loop_
_entity.id
_entity.type
_entity.pdbx_description
1 polymer ?
#
loop_
_entity_poly.entity_id
_entity_poly.type
_entity_poly.pdbx_seq_one_letter_code
_entity_poly.pdbx_strand_id
1 'polypeptide(L)'
;MITDLDQLQETLSRKLNLYQQCSELTQRVADVIEAEDGVLVIKLLKQRDALFHKIRQVDAQIAEKPDLTEKLHLVAEKVPEIDAVLNQIRDEITLILQADNKLLSQAEVERKKALKGLTQLRSKKQIAHIYGHLSPQPSNFIDEDQ
;
A
#
# COMPACT_ATOMS: atom_id res chain seq x y z
N MET A 1 3.14 -3.30 -41.12
CA MET A 1 4.10 -4.01 -40.25
C MET A 1 4.93 -3.07 -39.37
N ILE A 2 5.29 -1.84 -39.79
CA ILE A 2 5.97 -0.86 -38.90
C ILE A 2 5.02 -0.32 -37.80
N THR A 3 3.75 -0.10 -38.13
CA THR A 3 2.74 0.48 -37.23
C THR A 3 2.39 -0.34 -35.98
N ASP A 4 2.43 -1.67 -36.06
CA ASP A 4 2.01 -2.53 -34.94
C ASP A 4 3.12 -2.70 -33.90
N LEU A 5 4.39 -2.67 -34.34
CA LEU A 5 5.55 -2.74 -33.47
C LEU A 5 5.74 -1.42 -32.71
N ASP A 6 5.59 -0.28 -33.40
CA ASP A 6 5.67 1.06 -32.80
C ASP A 6 4.57 1.24 -31.73
N GLN A 7 3.34 0.81 -32.03
CA GLN A 7 2.23 0.84 -31.06
C GLN A 7 2.48 -0.07 -29.86
N LEU A 8 3.07 -1.26 -30.07
CA LEU A 8 3.43 -2.16 -28.99
C LEU A 8 4.51 -1.54 -28.10
N GLN A 9 5.54 -0.95 -28.70
CA GLN A 9 6.62 -0.28 -27.97
C GLN A 9 6.09 0.91 -27.15
N GLU A 10 5.20 1.72 -27.72
CA GLU A 10 4.52 2.81 -27.00
C GLU A 10 3.69 2.28 -25.82
N THR A 11 2.92 1.21 -26.03
CA THR A 11 2.09 0.59 -25.01
C THR A 11 2.93 0.04 -23.86
N LEU A 12 4.03 -0.66 -24.17
CA LEU A 12 4.96 -1.20 -23.18
C LEU A 12 5.71 -0.09 -22.43
N SER A 13 6.13 0.97 -23.13
CA SER A 13 6.78 2.13 -22.50
C SER A 13 5.84 2.84 -21.53
N ARG A 14 4.57 3.00 -21.91
CA ARG A 14 3.54 3.53 -21.01
C ARG A 14 3.34 2.62 -19.79
N LYS A 15 3.33 1.30 -19.98
CA LYS A 15 3.22 0.32 -18.89
C LYS A 15 4.42 0.41 -17.94
N LEU A 16 5.64 0.49 -18.46
CA LEU A 16 6.86 0.67 -17.69
C LEU A 16 6.82 1.93 -16.83
N ASN A 17 6.44 3.07 -17.42
CA ASN A 17 6.33 4.34 -16.68
C ASN A 17 5.34 4.23 -15.51
N LEU A 18 4.20 3.55 -15.70
CA LEU A 18 3.25 3.31 -14.61
C LEU A 18 3.84 2.45 -13.49
N TYR A 19 4.65 1.44 -13.82
CA TYR A 19 5.35 0.62 -12.83
C TYR A 19 6.43 1.41 -12.09
N GLN A 20 7.22 2.24 -12.78
CA GLN A 20 8.20 3.12 -12.14
C GLN A 20 7.55 4.09 -11.15
N GLN A 21 6.44 4.75 -11.54
CA GLN A 21 5.67 5.60 -10.62
C GLN A 21 5.11 4.82 -9.41
N CYS A 22 4.70 3.57 -9.63
CA CYS A 22 4.19 2.70 -8.57
C CYS A 22 5.31 2.29 -7.60
N SER A 23 6.49 2.01 -8.13
CA SER A 23 7.72 1.70 -7.38
C SER A 23 8.12 2.87 -6.48
N GLU A 24 8.20 4.09 -7.04
CA GLU A 24 8.48 5.31 -6.29
C GLU A 24 7.45 5.58 -5.19
N LEU A 25 6.16 5.43 -5.49
CA LEU A 25 5.10 5.58 -4.49
C LEU A 25 5.19 4.54 -3.38
N THR A 26 5.55 3.30 -3.73
CA THR A 26 5.71 2.21 -2.75
C THR A 26 6.88 2.49 -1.81
N GLN A 27 8.01 2.97 -2.34
CA GLN A 27 9.13 3.39 -1.50
C GLN A 27 8.73 4.56 -0.59
N ARG A 28 8.02 5.55 -1.11
CA ARG A 28 7.53 6.68 -0.32
C ARG A 28 6.56 6.28 0.79
N VAL A 29 5.74 5.25 0.56
CA VAL A 29 4.90 4.66 1.62
C VAL A 29 5.75 4.05 2.72
N ALA A 30 6.82 3.34 2.38
CA ALA A 30 7.74 2.75 3.36
C ALA A 30 8.40 3.84 4.22
N ASP A 31 8.92 4.90 3.59
CA ASP A 31 9.58 6.00 4.30
C ASP A 31 8.63 6.74 5.26
N VAL A 32 7.36 6.91 4.87
CA VAL A 32 6.37 7.63 5.70
C VAL A 32 5.82 6.76 6.84
N ILE A 33 5.71 5.44 6.66
CA ILE A 33 5.31 4.54 7.76
C ILE A 33 6.33 4.58 8.90
N GLU A 34 7.63 4.70 8.59
CA GLU A 34 8.67 4.90 9.61
C GLU A 34 8.50 6.22 10.37
N ALA A 35 7.90 7.24 9.74
CA ALA A 35 7.63 8.55 10.33
C ALA A 35 6.27 8.66 11.06
N GLU A 36 5.51 7.56 11.19
CA GLU A 36 4.22 7.46 11.89
C GLU A 36 3.09 8.40 11.40
N ASP A 37 3.18 8.98 10.19
CA ASP A 37 2.10 9.81 9.61
C ASP A 37 1.03 8.95 8.91
N GLY A 38 0.10 8.41 9.71
CA GLY A 38 -0.97 7.55 9.22
C GLY A 38 -1.90 8.18 8.16
N VAL A 39 -2.10 9.50 8.18
CA VAL A 39 -2.96 10.18 7.20
C VAL A 39 -2.27 10.23 5.84
N LEU A 40 -0.98 10.56 5.82
CA LEU A 40 -0.19 10.58 4.61
C LEU A 40 -0.04 9.17 4.02
N VAL A 41 0.19 8.14 4.85
CA VAL A 41 0.24 6.74 4.41
C VAL A 41 -1.02 6.35 3.65
N ILE A 42 -2.21 6.63 4.20
CA ILE A 42 -3.49 6.30 3.53
C ILE A 42 -3.62 7.04 2.20
N LYS A 43 -3.19 8.31 2.13
CA LYS A 43 -3.25 9.10 0.89
C LYS A 43 -2.34 8.50 -0.19
N LEU A 44 -1.13 8.10 0.17
CA LEU A 44 -0.17 7.49 -0.75
C LEU A 44 -0.65 6.10 -1.23
N LEU A 45 -1.22 5.28 -0.33
CA LEU A 45 -1.80 3.99 -0.70
C LEU A 45 -2.96 4.13 -1.71
N LYS A 46 -3.83 5.14 -1.55
CA LYS A 46 -4.89 5.44 -2.53
C LYS A 46 -4.33 5.86 -3.89
N GLN A 47 -3.25 6.66 -3.91
CA GLN A 47 -2.58 7.04 -5.15
C GLN A 47 -1.98 5.82 -5.86
N ARG A 48 -1.37 4.92 -5.09
CA ARG A 48 -0.83 3.66 -5.60
C ARG A 48 -1.91 2.75 -6.19
N ASP A 49 -3.05 2.62 -5.52
CA ASP A 49 -4.19 1.83 -6.01
C ASP A 49 -4.72 2.36 -7.36
N ALA A 50 -4.82 3.69 -7.50
CA ALA A 50 -5.18 4.32 -8.77
C ALA A 50 -4.18 4.02 -9.90
N LEU A 51 -2.87 3.88 -9.60
CA LEU A 51 -1.88 3.45 -10.59
C LEU A 51 -2.07 1.99 -10.99
N PHE A 52 -2.33 1.08 -10.05
CA PHE A 52 -2.63 -0.32 -10.38
C PHE A 52 -3.85 -0.45 -11.27
N HIS A 53 -4.88 0.37 -11.07
CA HIS A 53 -6.02 0.41 -11.99
C HIS A 53 -5.63 0.82 -13.41
N LYS A 54 -4.75 1.82 -13.57
CA LYS A 54 -4.22 2.23 -14.88
C LYS A 54 -3.38 1.12 -15.53
N ILE A 55 -2.55 0.42 -14.74
CA ILE A 55 -1.75 -0.71 -15.22
C ILE A 55 -2.68 -1.81 -15.76
N ARG A 56 -3.72 -2.18 -14.99
CA ARG A 56 -4.71 -3.19 -15.43
C ARG A 56 -5.45 -2.78 -16.71
N GLN A 57 -5.71 -1.49 -16.91
CA GLN A 57 -6.29 -1.01 -18.17
C GLN A 57 -5.34 -1.20 -19.36
N VAL A 58 -4.03 -0.96 -19.16
CA VAL A 58 -3.03 -1.22 -20.19
C VAL A 58 -2.90 -2.73 -20.46
N ASP A 59 -2.95 -3.55 -19.41
CA ASP A 59 -2.95 -5.02 -19.56
C ASP A 59 -4.16 -5.52 -20.36
N ALA A 60 -5.34 -4.96 -20.12
CA ALA A 60 -6.54 -5.28 -20.90
C ALA A 60 -6.38 -4.90 -22.38
N GLN A 61 -5.79 -3.74 -22.69
CA GLN A 61 -5.51 -3.32 -24.08
C GLN A 61 -4.54 -4.26 -24.81
N ILE A 62 -3.58 -4.84 -24.08
CA ILE A 62 -2.67 -5.85 -24.63
C ILE A 62 -3.41 -7.17 -24.85
N ALA A 63 -4.25 -7.59 -23.89
CA ALA A 63 -5.00 -8.83 -23.93
C ALA A 63 -6.10 -8.87 -25.02
N GLU A 64 -6.70 -7.72 -25.35
CA GLU A 64 -7.66 -7.57 -26.47
C GLU A 64 -7.03 -7.87 -27.85
N LYS A 65 -5.71 -7.99 -27.91
CA LYS A 65 -4.95 -8.38 -29.10
C LYS A 65 -4.29 -9.75 -28.86
N PRO A 66 -5.06 -10.87 -28.90
CA PRO A 66 -4.54 -12.21 -28.55
C PRO A 66 -3.36 -12.64 -29.43
N ASP A 67 -3.43 -12.32 -30.73
CA ASP A 67 -2.32 -12.46 -31.68
C ASP A 67 -1.04 -11.77 -31.22
N LEU A 68 -1.15 -10.59 -30.61
CA LEU A 68 -0.02 -9.79 -30.14
C LEU A 68 0.60 -10.39 -28.88
N THR A 69 -0.20 -11.04 -28.03
CA THR A 69 0.26 -11.66 -26.78
C THR A 69 1.09 -12.92 -27.05
N GLU A 70 0.61 -13.81 -27.94
CA GLU A 70 1.39 -14.99 -28.37
C GLU A 70 2.66 -14.58 -29.14
N LYS A 71 2.55 -13.54 -29.97
CA LYS A 71 3.69 -13.01 -30.71
C LYS A 71 4.65 -12.20 -29.83
N LEU A 72 4.23 -11.72 -28.66
CA LEU A 72 5.05 -10.86 -27.80
C LEU A 72 6.37 -11.53 -27.40
N HIS A 73 6.31 -12.82 -27.07
CA HIS A 73 7.50 -13.60 -26.74
C HIS A 73 8.43 -13.74 -27.95
N LEU A 74 7.87 -14.05 -29.11
CA LEU A 74 8.61 -14.17 -30.38
C LEU A 74 9.18 -12.82 -30.87
N VAL A 75 8.50 -11.71 -30.58
CA VAL A 75 8.95 -10.35 -30.89
C VAL A 75 10.06 -9.94 -29.93
N ALA A 76 9.94 -10.25 -28.64
CA ALA A 76 11.01 -9.99 -27.66
C ALA A 76 12.30 -10.73 -28.02
N GLU A 77 12.22 -11.99 -28.48
CA GLU A 77 13.40 -12.73 -28.96
C GLU A 77 14.09 -12.08 -30.16
N LYS A 78 13.36 -11.33 -30.99
CA LYS A 78 13.84 -10.77 -32.25
C LYS A 78 14.13 -9.27 -32.19
N VAL A 79 13.59 -8.58 -31.20
CA VAL A 79 13.64 -7.11 -31.05
C VAL A 79 14.18 -6.81 -29.64
N PRO A 80 15.50 -6.59 -29.50
CA PRO A 80 16.15 -6.38 -28.20
C PRO A 80 15.56 -5.23 -27.38
N GLU A 81 15.04 -4.18 -28.03
CA GLU A 81 14.42 -3.04 -27.36
C GLU A 81 13.13 -3.44 -26.64
N ILE A 82 12.34 -4.34 -27.22
CA ILE A 82 11.12 -4.86 -26.60
C ILE A 82 11.46 -5.76 -25.42
N ASP A 83 12.46 -6.64 -25.57
CA ASP A 83 12.93 -7.49 -24.47
C ASP A 83 13.48 -6.66 -23.31
N ALA A 84 14.26 -5.62 -23.59
CA ALA A 84 14.79 -4.71 -22.58
C ALA A 84 13.66 -4.04 -21.77
N VAL A 85 12.61 -3.53 -22.44
CA VAL A 85 11.46 -2.92 -21.75
C VAL A 85 10.70 -3.94 -20.92
N LEU A 86 10.50 -5.17 -21.42
CA LEU A 86 9.83 -6.24 -20.66
C LEU A 86 10.63 -6.66 -19.43
N ASN A 87 11.95 -6.73 -19.55
CA ASN A 87 12.84 -7.02 -18.42
C ASN A 87 12.79 -5.89 -17.38
N GLN A 88 12.83 -4.61 -17.81
CA GLN A 88 12.66 -3.47 -16.90
C GLN A 88 11.31 -3.51 -16.18
N ILE A 89 10.20 -3.83 -16.87
CA ILE A 89 8.89 -4.01 -16.24
C ILE A 89 8.94 -5.12 -15.18
N ARG A 90 9.60 -6.25 -15.48
CA ARG A 90 9.75 -7.37 -14.55
C ARG A 90 10.57 -6.98 -13.32
N ASP A 91 11.63 -6.21 -13.50
CA ASP A 91 12.47 -5.71 -12.42
C ASP A 91 11.67 -4.79 -11.49
N GLU A 92 10.91 -3.84 -12.05
CA GLU A 92 10.04 -2.95 -11.27
C GLU A 92 8.96 -3.72 -10.50
N ILE A 93 8.31 -4.71 -11.12
CA ILE A 93 7.34 -5.58 -10.43
C ILE A 93 8.00 -6.28 -9.24
N THR A 94 9.22 -6.80 -9.44
CA THR A 94 9.97 -7.50 -8.39
C THR A 94 10.29 -6.56 -7.22
N LEU A 95 10.71 -5.33 -7.51
CA LEU A 95 10.97 -4.31 -6.49
C LEU A 95 9.71 -3.97 -5.69
N ILE A 96 8.58 -3.74 -6.38
CA ILE A 96 7.29 -3.45 -5.74
C ILE A 96 6.88 -4.61 -4.83
N LEU A 97 6.94 -5.86 -5.29
CA LEU A 97 6.58 -7.04 -4.50
C LEU A 97 7.47 -7.20 -3.26
N GLN A 98 8.77 -6.97 -3.39
CA GLN A 98 9.69 -7.01 -2.25
C GLN A 98 9.37 -5.92 -1.22
N ALA A 99 9.09 -4.71 -1.68
CA ALA A 99 8.70 -3.61 -0.80
C ALA A 99 7.34 -3.87 -0.13
N ASP A 100 6.35 -4.38 -0.86
CA ASP A 100 5.03 -4.73 -0.31
C ASP A 100 5.11 -5.79 0.78
N ASN A 101 5.97 -6.81 0.62
CA ASN A 101 6.18 -7.81 1.67
C ASN A 101 6.77 -7.20 2.97
N LYS A 102 7.68 -6.23 2.83
CA LYS A 102 8.22 -5.47 3.97
C LYS A 102 7.13 -4.63 4.64
N LEU A 103 6.36 -3.89 3.83
CA LEU A 103 5.24 -3.06 4.29
C LEU A 103 4.19 -3.86 5.04
N LEU A 104 3.83 -5.04 4.52
CA LEU A 104 2.89 -5.95 5.15
C LEU A 104 3.40 -6.41 6.53
N SER A 105 4.67 -6.82 6.59
CA SER A 105 5.31 -7.24 7.84
C SER A 105 5.31 -6.11 8.89
N GLN A 106 5.60 -4.88 8.48
CA GLN A 106 5.58 -3.70 9.36
C GLN A 106 4.16 -3.35 9.82
N ALA A 107 3.18 -3.38 8.92
CA ALA A 107 1.77 -3.15 9.25
C ALA A 107 1.24 -4.15 10.28
N GLU A 108 1.65 -5.43 10.20
CA GLU A 108 1.29 -6.43 11.20
C GLU A 108 1.87 -6.14 12.59
N VAL A 109 3.11 -5.63 12.65
CA VAL A 109 3.76 -5.22 13.90
C VAL A 109 3.01 -4.04 14.51
N GLU A 110 2.72 -3.01 13.73
CA GLU A 110 1.99 -1.83 14.19
C GLU A 110 0.55 -2.18 14.62
N ARG A 111 -0.13 -3.07 13.90
CA ARG A 111 -1.44 -3.60 14.32
C ARG A 111 -1.39 -4.25 15.69
N LYS A 112 -0.37 -5.08 15.96
CA LYS A 112 -0.20 -5.74 17.27
C LYS A 112 0.08 -4.72 18.37
N LYS A 113 0.89 -3.69 18.12
CA LYS A 113 1.16 -2.60 19.07
C LYS A 113 -0.11 -1.81 19.38
N ALA A 114 -0.85 -1.38 18.36
CA ALA A 114 -2.10 -0.63 18.51
C ALA A 114 -3.15 -1.42 19.31
N LEU A 115 -3.31 -2.73 19.04
CA LEU A 115 -4.23 -3.58 19.78
C LEU A 115 -3.86 -3.67 21.27
N LYS A 116 -2.58 -3.87 21.60
CA LYS A 116 -2.10 -3.86 22.99
C LYS A 116 -2.38 -2.53 23.68
N GLY A 117 -2.13 -1.40 23.00
CA GLY A 117 -2.43 -0.07 23.50
C GLY A 117 -3.91 0.14 23.81
N LEU A 118 -4.80 -0.30 22.92
CA LEU A 118 -6.25 -0.25 23.14
C LEU A 118 -6.70 -1.08 24.34
N THR A 119 -6.16 -2.29 24.50
CA THR A 119 -6.47 -3.13 25.68
C THR A 119 -6.02 -2.43 26.96
N GLN A 120 -4.82 -1.86 26.99
CA GLN A 120 -4.31 -1.10 28.15
C GLN A 120 -5.18 0.13 28.46
N LEU A 121 -5.57 0.90 27.44
CA LEU A 121 -6.49 2.04 27.59
C LEU A 121 -7.85 1.62 28.16
N ARG A 122 -8.40 0.51 27.65
CA ARG A 122 -9.67 -0.03 28.17
C ARG A 122 -9.54 -0.45 29.63
N SER A 123 -8.46 -1.14 30.00
CA SER A 123 -8.18 -1.50 31.39
C SER A 123 -8.01 -0.26 32.27
N LYS A 124 -7.26 0.76 31.83
CA LYS A 124 -7.13 2.04 32.56
C LYS A 124 -8.47 2.73 32.75
N LYS A 125 -9.33 2.76 31.72
CA LYS A 125 -10.68 3.34 31.82
C LYS A 125 -11.56 2.56 32.79
N GLN A 126 -11.47 1.23 32.80
CA GLN A 126 -12.22 0.40 33.74
C GLN A 126 -11.74 0.60 35.19
N ILE A 127 -10.42 0.65 35.41
CA ILE A 127 -9.82 0.99 36.71
C ILE A 127 -10.30 2.38 37.14
N ALA A 128 -10.16 3.40 36.30
CA ALA A 128 -10.60 4.76 36.61
C ALA A 128 -12.11 4.83 36.92
N HIS A 129 -12.94 4.05 36.23
CA HIS A 129 -14.36 3.94 36.55
C HIS A 129 -14.60 3.32 37.94
N ILE A 130 -13.94 2.20 38.25
CA ILE A 130 -14.05 1.53 39.57
C ILE A 130 -13.60 2.45 40.69
N TYR A 131 -12.42 3.06 40.57
CA TYR A 131 -11.88 3.96 41.60
C TYR A 131 -12.59 5.32 41.64
N GLY A 132 -13.16 5.80 40.53
CA GLY A 132 -14.02 6.98 40.50
C GLY A 132 -15.31 6.80 41.31
N HIS A 133 -15.90 5.59 41.28
CA HIS A 133 -17.04 5.20 42.12
C HIS A 133 -16.67 4.89 43.58
N LEU A 134 -15.38 4.72 43.88
CA LEU A 134 -14.85 4.56 45.25
C LEU A 134 -14.42 5.90 45.87
N SER A 135 -14.65 7.03 45.20
CA SER A 135 -14.60 8.35 45.83
C SER A 135 -15.64 8.36 46.97
N PRO A 136 -15.32 8.90 48.16
CA PRO A 136 -16.24 8.83 49.29
C PRO A 136 -17.56 9.50 48.90
N GLN A 137 -18.69 8.81 49.09
CA GLN A 137 -19.96 9.53 49.18
C GLN A 137 -19.78 10.64 50.23
N PRO A 138 -20.22 11.88 49.97
CA PRO A 138 -20.21 12.91 51.01
C PRO A 138 -21.03 12.36 52.18
N SER A 139 -20.33 12.07 53.27
CA SER A 139 -20.95 11.57 54.47
C SER A 139 -21.77 12.70 55.05
N ASN A 140 -23.10 12.58 55.00
CA ASN A 140 -24.00 13.39 55.80
C ASN A 140 -23.87 12.94 57.27
N PHE A 141 -22.72 13.20 57.89
CA PHE A 141 -22.66 13.33 59.35
C PHE A 141 -23.16 14.73 59.67
N ILE A 142 -24.45 14.83 60.00
CA ILE A 142 -24.96 15.96 60.75
C ILE A 142 -24.45 15.75 62.18
N ASP A 143 -23.38 16.45 62.53
CA ASP A 143 -23.07 16.77 63.93
C ASP A 143 -23.83 18.07 64.24
N GLU A 144 -25.00 17.94 64.85
CA GLU A 144 -25.65 19.03 65.58
C GLU A 144 -26.06 18.51 66.96
N ASP A 145 -25.06 18.32 67.82
CA ASP A 145 -25.22 18.49 69.27
C ASP A 145 -24.97 19.97 69.59
N GLN A 146 -26.03 20.79 69.66
CA GLN A 146 -26.10 22.02 70.48
C GLN A 146 -27.54 22.29 70.94
#